data_AF-A0A9Q9YIH7-F1
#
_entry.id   AF-A0A9Q9YIH7-F1
#
_cell.length_a   1.000
_cell.length_b   1.000
_cell.length_c   1.000
_cell.angle_alpha   90.00
_cell.angle_beta   90.00
_cell.angle_gamma   90.00
#
_symmetry.space_group_name_H-M   'P 1'
#
loop_
_entity.id
_entity.type
_entity.pdbx_description
1 polymer ?
#
loop_
_entity_poly.entity_id
_entity_poly.type
_entity_poly.pdbx_seq_one_letter_code
_entity_poly.pdbx_strand_id
1 'polypeptide(L)'
;MSDDAEKQVYGELVNPDEESRMSDAAAELKKYKHLIESADNDKSRLLLEKIEAETEKKRAEAELQSFMDSEDKVSDQFNRDLLEVQEERKSLDRVHQDLKKELYDLQKKLQLKRDESDSLRRRFKIEARIPVKAVKFARVQERDEAEDQVESVFTVTQTPSFLLKGGQALITFEEEKVAEQILRLAKCSVACDKAKMEVKPYALTLDPSVKFEVHIQVSKKSVRFCNAPPTLPEERMRDRLELSFSRASRGGGEVEKLEYHKDTGSGRVTFISTGVAESLVHRGKFCVDTGSDVVVDVLPLYEYQLRKFQTYSGAPRRTVLLGGIQALMDEEDLQDHLEIHFQKPSNYGGEVENIKYVPDGERLTAFFSEDSKEKEA
;
A
#
# COMPACT_ATOMS: atom_id res chain seq x y z
N MET A 1 138.01 13.23 48.91
CA MET A 1 139.38 13.50 49.40
C MET A 1 139.70 14.90 48.90
N SER A 2 139.50 15.89 49.76
CA SER A 2 140.54 16.45 50.66
C SER A 2 141.36 17.47 49.86
N ASP A 3 141.64 18.68 50.32
CA ASP A 3 141.41 19.40 51.57
C ASP A 3 141.76 20.88 51.28
N ASP A 4 141.17 21.80 52.04
CA ASP A 4 141.75 23.00 52.69
C ASP A 4 142.79 23.90 51.96
N ALA A 5 142.83 25.22 52.14
CA ALA A 5 142.11 26.18 52.99
C ALA A 5 142.48 27.64 52.59
N GLU A 6 141.82 28.57 53.29
CA GLU A 6 142.25 29.93 53.70
C GLU A 6 141.81 31.19 52.90
N LYS A 7 140.86 31.88 53.54
CA LYS A 7 140.84 33.29 54.04
C LYS A 7 140.83 34.52 53.10
N GLN A 8 139.79 35.33 53.39
CA GLN A 8 139.73 36.77 53.69
C GLN A 8 139.51 37.84 52.57
N VAL A 9 138.29 38.45 52.64
CA VAL A 9 137.98 39.87 52.96
C VAL A 9 137.91 40.98 51.87
N TYR A 10 136.78 41.71 51.95
CA TYR A 10 136.37 43.09 51.55
C TYR A 10 136.16 43.49 50.07
N GLY A 11 134.98 44.07 49.82
CA GLY A 11 134.86 45.38 49.16
C GLY A 11 134.03 45.45 47.88
N GLU A 12 132.84 46.05 48.00
CA GLU A 12 131.82 46.36 46.98
C GLU A 12 132.29 46.92 45.63
N LEU A 13 131.52 46.58 44.59
CA LEU A 13 130.99 47.54 43.61
C LEU A 13 129.58 47.09 43.18
N VAL A 14 128.59 47.95 43.43
CA VAL A 14 127.18 47.85 43.06
C VAL A 14 127.00 47.98 41.54
N ASN A 15 126.18 47.11 40.95
CA ASN A 15 125.80 47.16 39.54
C ASN A 15 124.33 47.64 39.42
N PRO A 16 124.01 48.67 38.60
CA PRO A 16 122.68 49.28 38.45
C PRO A 16 121.54 48.34 38.02
N ASP A 17 121.87 47.10 37.66
CA ASP A 17 120.93 46.10 37.16
C ASP A 17 120.02 45.51 38.26
N GLU A 18 120.45 45.42 39.53
CA GLU A 18 119.70 44.66 40.55
C GLU A 18 118.49 45.40 41.16
N GLU A 19 118.55 46.72 41.31
CA GLU A 19 117.45 47.52 41.87
C GLU A 19 116.33 47.74 40.82
N SER A 20 116.72 47.87 39.55
CA SER A 20 115.78 47.81 38.41
C SER A 20 115.12 46.43 38.35
N ARG A 21 115.90 45.34 38.47
CA ARG A 21 115.40 43.96 38.47
C ARG A 21 114.40 43.69 39.61
N MET A 22 114.62 44.25 40.80
CA MET A 22 113.70 44.08 41.95
C MET A 22 112.39 44.87 41.78
N SER A 23 112.46 46.07 41.21
CA SER A 23 111.27 46.88 40.86
C SER A 23 110.46 46.23 39.72
N ASP A 24 111.15 45.71 38.71
CA ASP A 24 110.57 44.97 37.59
C ASP A 24 109.92 43.67 38.07
N ALA A 25 110.57 42.93 38.98
CA ALA A 25 110.02 41.72 39.59
C ALA A 25 108.77 41.99 40.45
N ALA A 26 108.73 43.11 41.20
CA ALA A 26 107.55 43.49 41.98
C ALA A 26 106.38 43.94 41.09
N ALA A 27 106.66 44.66 40.00
CA ALA A 27 105.68 45.03 38.99
C ALA A 27 105.11 43.79 38.26
N GLU A 28 105.96 42.83 37.92
CA GLU A 28 105.56 41.53 37.37
C GLU A 28 104.68 40.75 38.36
N LEU A 29 105.06 40.66 39.64
CA LEU A 29 104.25 39.99 40.67
C LEU A 29 102.86 40.60 40.82
N LYS A 30 102.77 41.94 40.77
CA LYS A 30 101.49 42.65 40.82
C LYS A 30 100.66 42.38 39.56
N LYS A 31 101.30 42.29 38.40
CA LYS A 31 100.68 41.91 37.12
C LYS A 31 100.14 40.48 37.17
N TYR A 32 100.91 39.53 37.69
CA TYR A 32 100.48 38.14 37.86
C TYR A 32 99.36 38.00 38.88
N LYS A 33 99.39 38.73 40.00
CA LYS A 33 98.27 38.75 40.96
C LYS A 33 96.97 39.24 40.32
N HIS A 34 97.02 40.35 39.57
CA HIS A 34 95.85 40.85 38.83
C HIS A 34 95.39 39.85 37.76
N LEU A 35 96.32 39.16 37.10
CA LEU A 35 95.99 38.13 36.12
C LEU A 35 95.28 36.93 36.75
N ILE A 36 95.76 36.48 37.92
CA ILE A 36 95.16 35.38 38.70
C ILE A 36 93.77 35.77 39.18
N GLU A 37 93.61 36.98 39.74
CA GLU A 37 92.32 37.47 40.22
C GLU A 37 91.31 37.68 39.07
N SER A 38 91.77 38.18 37.92
CA SER A 38 90.96 38.23 36.69
C SER A 38 90.53 36.84 36.23
N ALA A 39 91.45 35.87 36.25
CA ALA A 39 91.18 34.50 35.85
C ALA A 39 90.21 33.79 36.82
N ASP A 40 90.32 34.04 38.13
CA ASP A 40 89.38 33.49 39.13
C ASP A 40 87.98 34.11 39.03
N ASN A 41 87.90 35.41 38.73
CA ASN A 41 86.63 36.07 38.44
C ASN A 41 85.98 35.50 37.17
N ASP A 42 86.75 35.30 36.11
CA ASP A 42 86.27 34.68 34.87
C ASP A 42 85.84 33.22 35.09
N LYS A 43 86.61 32.45 35.86
CA LYS A 43 86.25 31.08 36.24
C LYS A 43 84.94 31.01 37.01
N SER A 44 84.73 31.94 37.96
CA SER A 44 83.50 32.02 38.74
C SER A 44 82.29 32.39 37.88
N ARG A 45 82.46 33.34 36.95
CA ARG A 45 81.45 33.71 35.95
C ARG A 45 81.07 32.52 35.06
N LEU A 46 82.07 31.83 34.51
CA LEU A 46 81.86 30.65 33.66
C LEU A 46 81.19 29.49 34.41
N LEU A 47 81.49 29.31 35.70
CA LEU A 47 80.83 28.32 36.54
C LEU A 47 79.35 28.65 36.75
N LEU A 48 79.01 29.93 36.98
CA LEU A 48 77.62 30.36 37.13
C LEU A 48 76.84 30.16 35.82
N GLU A 49 77.41 30.59 34.69
CA GLU A 49 76.81 30.43 33.35
C GLU A 49 76.64 28.96 32.97
N LYS A 50 77.60 28.09 33.35
CA LYS A 50 77.47 26.63 33.19
C LYS A 50 76.30 26.08 34.00
N ILE A 51 76.15 26.49 35.26
CA ILE A 51 75.05 26.02 36.11
C ILE A 51 73.72 26.49 35.54
N GLU A 52 73.62 27.76 35.13
CA GLU A 52 72.43 28.29 34.46
C GLU A 52 72.09 27.49 33.19
N ALA A 53 73.06 27.28 32.31
CA ALA A 53 72.89 26.47 31.10
C ALA A 53 72.49 25.01 31.40
N GLU A 54 73.05 24.37 32.43
CA GLU A 54 72.65 23.02 32.86
C GLU A 54 71.23 23.00 33.44
N THR A 55 70.82 24.03 34.18
CA THR A 55 69.44 24.13 34.69
C THR A 55 68.44 24.37 33.58
N GLU A 56 68.78 25.20 32.60
CA GLU A 56 67.93 25.48 31.44
C GLU A 56 67.84 24.27 30.51
N LYS A 57 68.95 23.55 30.28
CA LYS A 57 68.94 22.26 29.59
C LYS A 57 68.00 21.26 30.27
N LYS A 58 68.10 21.09 31.59
CA LYS A 58 67.21 20.17 32.33
C LYS A 58 65.74 20.60 32.24
N ARG A 59 65.46 21.90 32.26
CA ARG A 59 64.10 22.43 32.08
C ARG A 59 63.57 22.11 30.68
N ALA A 60 64.37 22.37 29.64
CA ALA A 60 64.02 22.05 28.26
C ALA A 60 63.81 20.54 28.03
N GLU A 61 64.64 19.69 28.63
CA GLU A 61 64.47 18.23 28.59
C GLU A 61 63.16 17.79 29.27
N ALA A 62 62.81 18.37 30.42
CA ALA A 62 61.56 18.08 31.12
C ALA A 62 60.33 18.57 30.35
N GLU A 63 60.40 19.75 29.74
CA GLU A 63 59.33 20.28 28.88
C GLU A 63 59.12 19.39 27.65
N LEU A 64 60.20 18.99 26.97
CA LEU A 64 60.14 18.08 25.83
C LEU A 64 59.50 16.74 26.22
N GLN A 65 59.88 16.17 27.37
CA GLN A 65 59.26 14.93 27.85
C GLN A 65 57.76 15.12 28.12
N SER A 66 57.36 16.25 28.73
CA SER A 66 55.95 16.54 28.96
C SER A 66 55.14 16.70 27.67
N PHE A 67 55.75 17.28 26.63
CA PHE A 67 55.14 17.41 25.31
C PHE A 67 54.96 16.03 24.66
N MET A 68 55.99 15.19 24.68
CA MET A 68 55.91 13.81 24.17
C MET A 68 54.81 13.01 24.86
N ASP A 69 54.75 13.05 26.20
CA ASP A 69 53.71 12.35 26.97
C ASP A 69 52.31 12.90 26.65
N SER A 70 52.18 14.19 26.33
CA SER A 70 50.91 14.81 25.93
C SER A 70 50.50 14.42 24.51
N GLU A 71 51.46 14.34 23.58
CA GLU A 71 51.24 13.92 22.20
C GLU A 71 50.80 12.46 22.14
N ASP A 72 51.45 11.58 22.90
CA ASP A 72 51.07 10.17 23.03
C ASP A 72 49.65 10.02 23.58
N LYS A 73 49.29 10.76 24.63
CA LYS A 73 47.92 10.75 25.19
C LYS A 73 46.87 11.20 24.18
N VAL A 74 47.16 12.26 23.41
CA VAL A 74 46.25 12.79 22.39
C VAL A 74 46.10 11.79 21.24
N SER A 75 47.21 11.17 20.81
CA SER A 75 47.22 10.13 19.77
C SER A 75 46.39 8.91 20.20
N ASP A 76 46.58 8.44 21.43
CA ASP A 76 45.81 7.33 22.00
C ASP A 76 44.32 7.66 22.12
N GLN A 77 43.98 8.89 22.54
CA GLN A 77 42.60 9.35 22.60
C GLN A 77 41.96 9.37 21.21
N PHE A 78 42.63 9.96 20.23
CA PHE A 78 42.16 10.04 18.85
C PHE A 78 41.93 8.64 18.25
N ASN A 79 42.85 7.70 18.48
CA ASN A 79 42.70 6.33 18.00
C ASN A 79 41.51 5.61 18.64
N ARG A 80 41.23 5.84 19.93
CA ARG A 80 40.05 5.30 20.62
C ARG A 80 38.75 5.86 20.02
N ASP A 81 38.67 7.18 19.88
CA ASP A 81 37.48 7.85 19.34
C ASP A 81 37.23 7.43 17.88
N LEU A 82 38.29 7.27 17.09
CA LEU A 82 38.21 6.79 15.70
C LEU A 82 37.65 5.37 15.61
N LEU A 83 38.06 4.48 16.52
CA LEU A 83 37.55 3.10 16.58
C LEU A 83 36.06 3.08 16.96
N GLU A 84 35.65 3.88 17.94
CA GLU A 84 34.24 3.99 18.37
C GLU A 84 33.34 4.46 17.22
N VAL A 85 33.72 5.56 16.56
CA VAL A 85 32.99 6.09 15.39
C VAL A 85 32.95 5.07 14.25
N GLN A 86 34.03 4.31 14.04
CA GLN A 86 34.07 3.29 13.00
C GLN A 86 33.14 2.11 13.32
N GLU A 87 32.99 1.74 14.59
CA GLU A 87 32.10 0.68 15.05
C GLU A 87 30.62 1.12 15.00
N GLU A 88 30.33 2.35 15.41
CA GLU A 88 29.02 2.97 15.23
C GLU A 88 28.61 3.03 13.76
N ARG A 89 29.51 3.45 12.86
CA ARG A 89 29.22 3.46 11.43
C ARG A 89 28.89 2.05 10.92
N LYS A 90 29.66 1.04 11.33
CA LYS A 90 29.41 -0.35 10.92
C LYS A 90 28.06 -0.85 11.45
N SER A 91 27.68 -0.48 12.67
CA SER A 91 26.38 -0.87 13.24
C SER A 91 25.23 -0.17 12.51
N LEU A 92 25.37 1.13 12.21
CA LEU A 92 24.40 1.91 11.45
C LEU A 92 24.22 1.38 10.03
N ASP A 93 25.31 1.01 9.36
CA ASP A 93 25.29 0.42 8.01
C ASP A 93 24.53 -0.91 7.98
N ARG A 94 24.68 -1.75 9.01
CA ARG A 94 23.91 -3.01 9.15
C ARG A 94 22.42 -2.72 9.32
N VAL A 95 22.07 -1.84 10.25
CA VAL A 95 20.67 -1.45 10.51
C VAL A 95 20.03 -0.86 9.25
N HIS A 96 20.75 0.01 8.53
CA HIS A 96 20.28 0.59 7.27
C HIS A 96 20.07 -0.47 6.18
N GLN A 97 20.96 -1.46 6.06
CA GLN A 97 20.77 -2.57 5.12
C GLN A 97 19.54 -3.42 5.46
N ASP A 98 19.31 -3.71 6.74
CA ASP A 98 18.17 -4.51 7.18
C ASP A 98 16.85 -3.76 7.00
N LEU A 99 16.78 -2.48 7.38
CA LEU A 99 15.64 -1.59 7.08
C LEU A 99 15.34 -1.53 5.58
N LYS A 100 16.38 -1.47 4.74
CA LYS A 100 16.20 -1.44 3.28
C LYS A 100 15.61 -2.74 2.74
N LYS A 101 16.00 -3.90 3.29
CA LYS A 101 15.39 -5.20 2.94
C LYS A 101 13.94 -5.26 3.40
N GLU A 102 13.65 -4.84 4.63
CA GLU A 102 12.28 -4.80 5.17
C GLU A 102 11.37 -3.89 4.32
N LEU A 103 11.86 -2.71 3.94
CA LEU A 103 11.13 -1.80 3.06
C LEU A 103 10.80 -2.46 1.72
N TYR A 104 11.78 -3.14 1.11
CA TYR A 104 11.57 -3.85 -0.16
C TYR A 104 10.52 -4.96 -0.02
N ASP A 105 10.58 -5.75 1.04
CA ASP A 105 9.62 -6.82 1.31
C ASP A 105 8.21 -6.29 1.58
N LEU A 106 8.09 -5.20 2.35
CA LEU A 106 6.81 -4.54 2.59
C LEU A 106 6.23 -3.95 1.30
N GLN A 107 7.06 -3.34 0.46
CA GLN A 107 6.63 -2.80 -0.82
C GLN A 107 6.14 -3.91 -1.76
N LYS A 108 6.82 -5.06 -1.79
CA LYS A 108 6.39 -6.24 -2.56
C LYS A 108 5.07 -6.82 -2.04
N LYS A 109 4.91 -6.93 -0.72
CA LYS A 109 3.64 -7.37 -0.09
C LYS A 109 2.49 -6.40 -0.40
N LEU A 110 2.75 -5.10 -0.35
CA LEU A 110 1.78 -4.06 -0.69
C LEU A 110 1.35 -4.19 -2.16
N GLN A 111 2.29 -4.39 -3.08
CA GLN A 111 1.99 -4.54 -4.50
C GLN A 111 1.14 -5.80 -4.76
N LEU A 112 1.51 -6.94 -4.18
CA LEU A 112 0.70 -8.17 -4.24
C LEU A 112 -0.74 -7.94 -3.75
N LYS A 113 -0.90 -7.21 -2.63
CA LYS A 113 -2.23 -6.89 -2.09
C LYS A 113 -3.01 -5.91 -2.97
N ARG A 114 -2.34 -4.96 -3.62
CA ARG A 114 -2.97 -4.07 -4.61
C ARG A 114 -3.41 -4.84 -5.84
N ASP A 115 -2.56 -5.70 -6.39
CA ASP A 115 -2.88 -6.53 -7.55
C ASP A 115 -4.04 -7.49 -7.24
N GLU A 116 -4.06 -8.07 -6.04
CA GLU A 116 -5.18 -8.87 -5.53
C GLU A 116 -6.47 -8.04 -5.44
N SER A 117 -6.40 -6.82 -4.88
CA SER A 117 -7.55 -5.91 -4.78
C SER A 117 -8.07 -5.49 -6.15
N ASP A 118 -7.19 -5.18 -7.11
CA ASP A 118 -7.55 -4.81 -8.47
C ASP A 118 -8.15 -5.99 -9.24
N SER A 119 -7.61 -7.20 -9.05
CA SER A 119 -8.17 -8.43 -9.59
C SER A 119 -9.58 -8.68 -9.05
N LEU A 120 -9.78 -8.56 -7.73
CA LEU A 120 -11.09 -8.67 -7.10
C LEU A 120 -12.03 -7.59 -7.61
N ARG A 121 -11.60 -6.33 -7.67
CA ARG A 121 -12.38 -5.22 -8.22
C ARG A 121 -12.83 -5.49 -9.65
N ARG A 122 -11.95 -6.00 -10.52
CA ARG A 122 -12.31 -6.38 -11.90
C ARG A 122 -13.29 -7.53 -11.93
N ARG A 123 -13.07 -8.56 -11.11
CA ARG A 123 -13.93 -9.76 -11.05
C ARG A 123 -15.34 -9.44 -10.55
N PHE A 124 -15.47 -8.50 -9.61
CA PHE A 124 -16.75 -8.09 -9.03
C PHE A 124 -17.31 -6.78 -9.61
N LYS A 125 -16.67 -6.21 -10.64
CA LYS A 125 -17.22 -5.05 -11.35
C LYS A 125 -18.41 -5.52 -12.19
N ILE A 126 -19.59 -5.44 -11.59
CA ILE A 126 -20.85 -5.77 -12.26
C ILE A 126 -21.28 -4.56 -13.08
N GLU A 127 -20.99 -4.58 -14.38
CA GLU A 127 -21.65 -3.68 -15.34
C GLU A 127 -22.94 -4.36 -15.83
N ALA A 128 -23.96 -4.39 -14.98
CA ALA A 128 -25.26 -4.90 -15.37
C ALA A 128 -26.04 -3.82 -16.13
N ARG A 129 -26.09 -3.95 -17.46
CA ARG A 129 -27.05 -3.19 -18.27
C ARG A 129 -28.42 -3.78 -18.05
N ILE A 130 -29.19 -3.18 -17.14
CA ILE A 130 -30.57 -3.62 -16.86
C ILE A 130 -31.39 -3.38 -18.14
N PRO A 131 -31.89 -4.43 -18.80
CA PRO A 131 -32.65 -4.27 -20.02
C PRO A 131 -33.99 -3.61 -19.69
N VAL A 132 -34.43 -2.69 -20.55
CA VAL A 132 -35.77 -2.09 -20.46
C VAL A 132 -36.78 -3.20 -20.77
N LYS A 133 -37.48 -3.68 -19.75
CA LYS A 133 -38.48 -4.76 -19.86
C LYS A 133 -39.86 -4.19 -19.60
N ALA A 134 -40.81 -4.51 -20.48
CA ALA A 134 -42.22 -4.16 -20.26
C ALA A 134 -42.73 -4.93 -19.02
N VAL A 135 -43.16 -4.19 -18.00
CA VAL A 135 -43.75 -4.76 -16.78
C VAL A 135 -45.26 -4.89 -16.95
N LYS A 136 -45.82 -6.00 -16.46
CA LYS A 136 -47.27 -6.17 -16.33
C LYS A 136 -47.64 -5.86 -14.88
N PHE A 137 -48.44 -4.82 -14.66
CA PHE A 137 -48.95 -4.51 -13.34
C PHE A 137 -50.01 -5.53 -12.96
N ALA A 138 -49.72 -6.35 -11.94
CA ALA A 138 -50.59 -7.46 -11.55
C ALA A 138 -51.70 -7.04 -10.58
N ARG A 139 -51.47 -6.02 -9.75
CA ARG A 139 -52.40 -5.58 -8.71
C ARG A 139 -52.11 -4.13 -8.32
N VAL A 140 -53.16 -3.32 -8.20
CA VAL A 140 -53.09 -2.01 -7.55
C VAL A 140 -53.20 -2.24 -6.04
N GLN A 141 -52.22 -1.77 -5.27
CA GLN A 141 -52.35 -1.67 -3.82
C GLN A 141 -52.81 -0.25 -3.51
N GLU A 142 -53.89 -0.12 -2.73
CA GLU A 142 -54.26 1.15 -2.10
C GLU A 142 -53.19 1.44 -1.03
N ARG A 143 -52.29 2.37 -1.33
CA ARG A 143 -51.43 3.00 -0.31
C ARG A 143 -52.08 4.30 0.13
N ASP A 144 -51.87 4.66 1.38
CA ASP A 144 -52.24 5.96 1.90
C ASP A 144 -51.65 7.08 1.03
N GLU A 145 -52.48 8.04 0.64
CA GLU A 145 -52.12 9.21 -0.17
C GLU A 145 -51.02 10.08 0.48
N ALA A 146 -50.68 9.81 1.74
CA ALA A 146 -49.71 10.52 2.56
C ALA A 146 -48.24 10.20 2.26
N GLU A 147 -47.93 9.16 1.48
CA GLU A 147 -46.54 8.89 1.10
C GLU A 147 -46.09 9.79 -0.07
N ASP A 148 -45.13 10.68 0.22
CA ASP A 148 -44.54 11.62 -0.73
C ASP A 148 -43.63 10.98 -1.79
N GLN A 149 -43.44 9.66 -1.75
CA GLN A 149 -42.51 8.93 -2.61
C GLN A 149 -43.13 7.61 -3.09
N VAL A 150 -42.72 7.16 -4.27
CA VAL A 150 -43.04 5.83 -4.81
C VAL A 150 -41.80 4.96 -4.69
N GLU A 151 -41.92 3.87 -3.94
CA GLU A 151 -40.83 2.91 -3.77
C GLU A 151 -41.04 1.68 -4.67
N SER A 152 -39.96 1.23 -5.29
CA SER A 152 -39.92 -0.02 -6.05
C SER A 152 -38.66 -0.80 -5.72
N VAL A 153 -38.80 -2.11 -5.59
CA VAL A 153 -37.70 -3.02 -5.22
C VAL A 153 -37.53 -4.05 -6.33
N PHE A 154 -36.33 -4.11 -6.90
CA PHE A 154 -35.96 -5.08 -7.92
C PHE A 154 -34.88 -5.99 -7.39
N THR A 155 -35.11 -7.30 -7.37
CA THR A 155 -34.08 -8.29 -7.03
C THR A 155 -33.32 -8.66 -8.29
N VAL A 156 -32.02 -8.40 -8.30
CA VAL A 156 -31.10 -8.77 -9.37
C VAL A 156 -30.27 -9.97 -8.87
N THR A 157 -30.41 -11.09 -9.56
CA THR A 157 -29.63 -12.30 -9.28
C THR A 157 -28.80 -12.64 -10.50
N GLN A 158 -27.48 -12.68 -10.35
CA GLN A 158 -26.59 -13.23 -11.37
C GLN A 158 -26.63 -14.75 -11.26
N THR A 159 -27.13 -15.42 -12.29
CA THR A 159 -27.19 -16.88 -12.32
C THR A 159 -25.78 -17.45 -12.45
N PRO A 160 -25.26 -18.22 -11.47
CA PRO A 160 -23.98 -18.88 -11.62
C PRO A 160 -24.00 -19.85 -12.81
N SER A 161 -22.88 -19.94 -13.52
CA SER A 161 -22.76 -20.79 -14.69
C SER A 161 -21.44 -21.54 -14.72
N PHE A 162 -21.42 -22.67 -15.41
CA PHE A 162 -20.23 -23.49 -15.60
C PHE A 162 -20.11 -23.94 -17.05
N LEU A 163 -18.91 -23.83 -17.62
CA LEU A 163 -18.63 -24.27 -18.99
C LEU A 163 -18.19 -25.74 -18.98
N LEU A 164 -19.09 -26.62 -19.43
CA LEU A 164 -18.78 -28.01 -19.71
C LEU A 164 -18.00 -28.13 -21.02
N LYS A 165 -16.93 -28.91 -20.99
CA LYS A 165 -16.12 -29.26 -22.16
C LYS A 165 -16.52 -30.65 -22.65
N GLY A 166 -16.24 -30.92 -23.93
CA GLY A 166 -16.39 -32.26 -24.49
C GLY A 166 -15.68 -33.35 -23.67
N GLY A 167 -16.31 -34.51 -23.58
CA GLY A 167 -15.85 -35.64 -22.76
C GLY A 167 -16.18 -35.49 -21.27
N GLN A 168 -17.09 -34.57 -20.94
CA GLN A 168 -17.59 -34.35 -19.58
C GLN A 168 -19.12 -34.50 -19.52
N ALA A 169 -19.61 -34.95 -18.37
CA ALA A 169 -21.02 -34.93 -18.05
C ALA A 169 -21.24 -34.26 -16.69
N LEU A 170 -22.37 -33.59 -16.54
CA LEU A 170 -22.81 -33.05 -15.26
C LEU A 170 -24.01 -33.87 -14.79
N ILE A 171 -23.95 -34.35 -13.56
CA ILE A 171 -25.02 -35.13 -12.94
C ILE A 171 -25.43 -34.47 -11.62
N THR A 172 -26.72 -34.24 -11.43
CA THR A 172 -27.33 -33.70 -10.23
C THR A 172 -28.21 -34.75 -9.59
N PHE A 173 -28.02 -34.99 -8.31
CA PHE A 173 -28.76 -35.98 -7.52
C PHE A 173 -29.83 -35.31 -6.66
N GLU A 174 -30.87 -36.05 -6.32
CA GLU A 174 -31.86 -35.61 -5.33
C GLU A 174 -31.21 -35.42 -3.95
N GLU A 175 -30.36 -36.36 -3.53
CA GLU A 175 -29.69 -36.33 -2.23
C GLU A 175 -28.23 -35.86 -2.30
N GLU A 176 -27.88 -34.85 -1.50
CA GLU A 176 -26.48 -34.38 -1.32
C GLU A 176 -25.53 -35.50 -0.88
N LYS A 177 -26.01 -36.44 -0.05
CA LYS A 177 -25.20 -37.55 0.47
C LYS A 177 -24.69 -38.47 -0.65
N VAL A 178 -25.47 -38.65 -1.71
CA VAL A 178 -25.11 -39.51 -2.85
C VAL A 178 -23.96 -38.86 -3.63
N ALA A 179 -24.08 -37.56 -3.92
CA ALA A 179 -23.03 -36.80 -4.56
C ALA A 179 -21.71 -36.84 -3.76
N GLU A 180 -21.76 -36.65 -2.44
CA GLU A 180 -20.58 -36.76 -1.58
C GLU A 180 -19.94 -38.16 -1.61
N GLN A 181 -20.73 -39.23 -1.65
CA GLN A 181 -20.22 -40.60 -1.74
C GLN A 181 -19.50 -40.84 -3.07
N ILE A 182 -20.09 -40.39 -4.17
CA ILE A 182 -19.50 -40.53 -5.51
C ILE A 182 -18.20 -39.72 -5.60
N LEU A 183 -18.15 -38.51 -5.03
CA LEU A 183 -16.94 -37.69 -5.01
C LEU A 183 -15.77 -38.31 -4.23
N ARG A 184 -16.02 -39.26 -3.31
CA ARG A 184 -14.97 -40.01 -2.61
C ARG A 184 -14.36 -41.11 -3.47
N LEU A 185 -15.00 -41.50 -4.57
CA LEU A 185 -14.50 -42.51 -5.49
C LEU A 185 -13.40 -41.91 -6.37
N ALA A 186 -12.23 -42.56 -6.43
CA ALA A 186 -11.15 -42.11 -7.30
C ALA A 186 -11.48 -42.30 -8.81
N LYS A 187 -12.26 -43.34 -9.12
CA LYS A 187 -12.74 -43.71 -10.45
C LYS A 187 -14.01 -44.55 -10.34
N CYS A 188 -14.90 -44.41 -11.31
CA CYS A 188 -16.11 -45.21 -11.48
C CYS A 188 -16.00 -46.01 -12.79
N SER A 189 -16.25 -47.32 -12.76
CA SER A 189 -16.25 -48.16 -13.96
C SER A 189 -17.67 -48.36 -14.45
N VAL A 190 -18.05 -47.60 -15.48
CA VAL A 190 -19.37 -47.63 -16.10
C VAL A 190 -19.40 -48.76 -17.12
N ALA A 191 -20.37 -49.67 -16.98
CA ALA A 191 -20.57 -50.76 -17.94
C ALA A 191 -21.44 -50.25 -19.09
N CYS A 192 -20.87 -50.21 -20.30
CA CYS A 192 -21.51 -49.78 -21.54
C CYS A 192 -21.59 -51.01 -22.45
N ASP A 193 -22.69 -51.76 -22.43
CA ASP A 193 -22.93 -53.01 -23.17
C ASP A 193 -21.73 -53.96 -23.35
N LYS A 194 -20.86 -53.68 -24.33
CA LYS A 194 -19.72 -54.50 -24.75
C LYS A 194 -18.37 -54.04 -24.16
N ALA A 195 -18.32 -52.91 -23.46
CA ALA A 195 -17.10 -52.30 -22.94
C ALA A 195 -17.30 -51.72 -21.53
N LYS A 196 -16.19 -51.49 -20.83
CA LYS A 196 -16.17 -50.76 -19.56
C LYS A 196 -15.45 -49.44 -19.75
N MET A 197 -16.08 -48.36 -19.32
CA MET A 197 -15.53 -47.01 -19.38
C MET A 197 -15.11 -46.56 -17.99
N GLU A 198 -13.90 -46.01 -17.85
CA GLU A 198 -13.46 -45.38 -16.61
C GLU A 198 -13.83 -43.90 -16.61
N VAL A 199 -14.69 -43.51 -15.66
CA VAL A 199 -15.12 -42.13 -15.47
C VAL A 199 -14.57 -41.64 -14.13
N LYS A 200 -14.16 -40.38 -14.06
CA LYS A 200 -13.68 -39.75 -12.83
C LYS A 200 -14.65 -38.70 -12.33
N PRO A 201 -15.14 -38.80 -11.09
CA PRO A 201 -15.96 -37.75 -10.49
C PRO A 201 -15.07 -36.62 -9.96
N TYR A 202 -15.54 -35.39 -10.14
CA TYR A 202 -14.88 -34.16 -9.74
C TYR A 202 -15.88 -33.24 -9.04
N ALA A 203 -15.44 -32.59 -7.97
CA ALA A 203 -16.21 -31.55 -7.31
C ALA A 203 -16.25 -30.31 -8.21
N LEU A 204 -17.44 -29.74 -8.38
CA LEU A 204 -17.62 -28.52 -9.15
C LEU A 204 -17.31 -27.30 -8.29
N THR A 205 -16.55 -26.34 -8.83
CA THR A 205 -16.38 -25.03 -8.21
C THR A 205 -17.01 -23.99 -9.14
N LEU A 206 -18.08 -23.35 -8.68
CA LEU A 206 -18.74 -22.28 -9.44
C LEU A 206 -18.02 -20.95 -9.21
N ASP A 207 -18.05 -20.11 -10.24
CA ASP A 207 -17.60 -18.74 -10.09
C ASP A 207 -18.48 -17.96 -9.12
N PRO A 208 -17.92 -16.99 -8.36
CA PRO A 208 -18.70 -16.14 -7.49
C PRO A 208 -19.86 -15.47 -8.24
N SER A 209 -21.06 -15.65 -7.73
CA SER A 209 -22.28 -14.99 -8.22
C SER A 209 -22.79 -14.00 -7.18
N VAL A 210 -23.54 -13.00 -7.64
CA VAL A 210 -24.09 -11.95 -6.78
C VAL A 210 -25.60 -11.89 -6.84
N LYS A 211 -26.20 -11.56 -5.71
CA LYS A 211 -27.61 -11.25 -5.56
C LYS A 211 -27.72 -9.95 -4.80
N PHE A 212 -28.50 -9.00 -5.30
CA PHE A 212 -28.72 -7.74 -4.63
C PHE A 212 -30.09 -7.19 -4.96
N GLU A 213 -30.57 -6.28 -4.11
CA GLU A 213 -31.81 -5.57 -4.35
C GLU A 213 -31.51 -4.13 -4.75
N VAL A 214 -32.14 -3.67 -5.82
CA VAL A 214 -32.15 -2.27 -6.24
C VAL A 214 -33.43 -1.65 -5.71
N HIS A 215 -33.29 -0.82 -4.69
CA HIS A 215 -34.37 -0.01 -4.13
C HIS A 215 -34.37 1.32 -4.88
N ILE A 216 -35.46 1.59 -5.61
CA ILE A 216 -35.64 2.80 -6.38
C ILE A 216 -36.77 3.60 -5.73
N GLN A 217 -36.46 4.82 -5.31
CA GLN A 217 -37.43 5.76 -4.78
C GLN A 217 -37.63 6.88 -5.81
N VAL A 218 -38.89 7.20 -6.11
CA VAL A 218 -39.27 8.29 -7.00
C VAL A 218 -40.01 9.33 -6.17
N SER A 219 -39.53 10.57 -6.17
CA SER A 219 -40.19 11.65 -5.45
C SER A 219 -41.49 12.06 -6.15
N LYS A 220 -42.59 12.18 -5.40
CA LYS A 220 -43.84 12.79 -5.87
C LYS A 220 -43.84 14.31 -5.71
N LYS A 221 -42.87 14.89 -5.02
CA LYS A 221 -42.76 16.35 -4.81
C LYS A 221 -41.64 16.99 -5.61
N SER A 222 -40.65 16.22 -6.02
CA SER A 222 -39.44 16.75 -6.64
C SER A 222 -39.24 16.21 -8.05
N VAL A 223 -38.85 17.10 -8.96
CA VAL A 223 -38.45 16.73 -10.32
C VAL A 223 -37.04 17.23 -10.60
N ARG A 224 -36.35 16.52 -11.48
CA ARG A 224 -35.09 16.97 -12.04
C ARG A 224 -35.37 17.67 -13.37
N PHE A 225 -34.71 18.79 -13.63
CA PHE A 225 -34.74 19.42 -14.95
C PHE A 225 -33.34 19.48 -15.56
N CYS A 226 -33.29 19.42 -16.89
CA CYS A 226 -32.07 19.45 -17.70
C CYS A 226 -32.25 20.45 -18.85
N ASN A 227 -31.14 20.79 -19.52
CA ASN A 227 -31.13 21.72 -20.67
C ASN A 227 -31.58 23.15 -20.31
N ALA A 228 -31.28 23.61 -19.10
CA ALA A 228 -31.43 25.00 -18.69
C ALA A 228 -30.13 25.78 -18.95
N PRO A 229 -30.04 26.54 -20.05
CA PRO A 229 -28.80 27.21 -20.46
C PRO A 229 -28.42 28.32 -19.47
N PRO A 230 -27.12 28.50 -19.16
CA PRO A 230 -26.65 29.52 -18.24
C PRO A 230 -26.61 30.90 -18.93
N THR A 231 -27.76 31.41 -19.35
CA THR A 231 -27.89 32.71 -20.04
C THR A 231 -27.75 33.90 -19.08
N LEU A 232 -27.91 33.66 -17.78
CA LEU A 232 -27.85 34.66 -16.72
C LEU A 232 -26.91 34.21 -15.60
N PRO A 233 -26.45 35.13 -14.73
CA PRO A 233 -25.76 34.76 -13.50
C PRO A 233 -26.58 33.74 -12.69
N GLU A 234 -25.89 32.80 -12.05
CA GLU A 234 -26.48 31.63 -11.37
C GLU A 234 -27.66 31.98 -10.45
N GLU A 235 -27.52 33.02 -9.62
CA GLU A 235 -28.58 33.49 -8.73
C GLU A 235 -29.81 33.98 -9.50
N ARG A 236 -29.59 34.81 -10.54
CA ARG A 236 -30.68 35.32 -11.38
C ARG A 236 -31.37 34.21 -12.17
N MET A 237 -30.62 33.21 -12.61
CA MET A 237 -31.15 32.05 -13.31
C MET A 237 -32.02 31.20 -12.38
N ARG A 238 -31.54 30.95 -11.16
CA ARG A 238 -32.31 30.24 -10.13
C ARG A 238 -33.63 30.95 -9.83
N ASP A 239 -33.60 32.26 -9.62
CA ASP A 239 -34.80 33.05 -9.33
C ASP A 239 -35.80 33.00 -10.50
N ARG A 240 -35.32 33.05 -11.75
CA ARG A 240 -36.18 32.94 -12.96
C ARG A 240 -36.79 31.56 -13.14
N LEU A 241 -36.01 30.51 -12.85
CA LEU A 241 -36.48 29.13 -12.85
C LEU A 241 -37.58 28.95 -11.79
N GLU A 242 -37.35 29.43 -10.58
CA GLU A 242 -38.29 29.33 -9.46
C GLU A 242 -39.60 30.09 -9.76
N LEU A 243 -39.51 31.31 -10.27
CA LEU A 243 -40.67 32.08 -10.74
C LEU A 243 -41.42 31.40 -11.89
N SER A 244 -40.73 30.66 -12.76
CA SER A 244 -41.38 29.93 -13.85
C SER A 244 -42.08 28.68 -13.33
N PHE A 245 -41.40 27.87 -12.50
CA PHE A 245 -41.95 26.66 -11.91
C PHE A 245 -43.07 26.93 -10.90
N SER A 246 -43.13 28.12 -10.30
CA SER A 246 -44.24 28.54 -9.44
C SER A 246 -45.51 28.94 -10.19
N ARG A 247 -45.45 29.14 -11.52
CA ARG A 247 -46.62 29.54 -12.32
C ARG A 247 -47.52 28.35 -12.63
N ALA A 248 -48.68 28.31 -11.97
CA ALA A 248 -49.76 27.36 -12.27
C ALA A 248 -50.23 27.43 -13.74
N SER A 249 -50.22 28.61 -14.38
CA SER A 249 -50.60 28.77 -15.79
C SER A 249 -49.71 27.99 -16.77
N ARG A 250 -48.48 27.64 -16.38
CA ARG A 250 -47.54 26.83 -17.17
C ARG A 250 -47.49 25.37 -16.72
N GLY A 251 -48.43 24.96 -15.86
CA GLY A 251 -48.46 23.63 -15.23
C GLY A 251 -47.48 23.47 -14.07
N GLY A 252 -46.95 24.58 -13.55
CA GLY A 252 -46.15 24.61 -12.33
C GLY A 252 -47.01 24.68 -11.06
N GLY A 253 -46.38 24.94 -9.91
CA GLY A 253 -47.04 25.06 -8.62
C GLY A 253 -46.09 25.54 -7.54
N GLU A 254 -46.58 25.73 -6.32
CA GLU A 254 -45.80 26.35 -5.24
C GLU A 254 -44.47 25.60 -4.99
N VAL A 255 -43.36 26.31 -5.18
CA VAL A 255 -42.01 25.78 -5.08
C VAL A 255 -41.54 25.95 -3.63
N GLU A 256 -41.13 24.85 -3.02
CA GLU A 256 -40.48 24.85 -1.71
C GLU A 256 -38.99 25.17 -1.83
N LYS A 257 -38.33 24.58 -2.83
CA LYS A 257 -36.89 24.72 -3.03
C LYS A 257 -36.50 24.52 -4.50
N LEU A 258 -35.58 25.34 -4.99
CA LEU A 258 -34.96 25.16 -6.30
C LEU A 258 -33.43 25.18 -6.23
N GLU A 259 -32.80 24.15 -6.79
CA GLU A 259 -31.37 23.98 -6.91
C GLU A 259 -30.99 23.98 -8.40
N TYR A 260 -29.99 24.78 -8.78
CA TYR A 260 -29.53 24.91 -10.16
C TYR A 260 -28.02 24.77 -10.22
N HIS A 261 -27.53 23.99 -11.18
CA HIS A 261 -26.11 23.81 -11.46
C HIS A 261 -25.78 24.39 -12.82
N LYS A 262 -25.05 25.51 -12.84
CA LYS A 262 -24.66 26.21 -14.09
C LYS A 262 -23.82 25.35 -15.04
N ASP A 263 -22.94 24.51 -14.52
CA ASP A 263 -21.97 23.76 -15.33
C ASP A 263 -22.62 22.69 -16.20
N THR A 264 -23.74 22.13 -15.73
CA THR A 264 -24.48 21.07 -16.43
C THR A 264 -25.81 21.54 -17.01
N GLY A 265 -26.22 22.79 -16.71
CA GLY A 265 -27.54 23.30 -17.05
C GLY A 265 -28.67 22.42 -16.48
N SER A 266 -28.44 21.77 -15.34
CA SER A 266 -29.39 20.87 -14.71
C SER A 266 -29.66 21.27 -13.27
N GLY A 267 -30.79 20.85 -12.75
CA GLY A 267 -31.20 21.22 -11.40
C GLY A 267 -32.35 20.37 -10.89
N ARG A 268 -32.77 20.68 -9.67
CA ARG A 268 -33.86 20.02 -8.97
C ARG A 268 -34.82 21.08 -8.46
N VAL A 269 -36.11 20.84 -8.64
CA VAL A 269 -37.17 21.66 -8.05
C VAL A 269 -38.04 20.76 -7.17
N THR A 270 -38.32 21.22 -5.96
CA THR A 270 -39.21 20.58 -4.99
C THR A 270 -40.42 21.46 -4.81
N PHE A 271 -41.60 20.87 -4.97
CA PHE A 271 -42.90 21.51 -4.79
C PHE A 271 -43.50 21.15 -3.45
N ILE A 272 -44.33 22.04 -2.91
CA ILE A 272 -45.10 21.78 -1.69
C ILE A 272 -46.20 20.72 -1.96
N SER A 273 -46.78 20.75 -3.16
CA SER A 273 -47.84 19.82 -3.59
C SER A 273 -47.30 18.62 -4.38
N THR A 274 -47.81 17.42 -4.10
CA THR A 274 -47.44 16.14 -4.73
C THR A 274 -47.99 15.94 -6.15
N GLY A 275 -49.01 16.69 -6.57
CA GLY A 275 -49.62 16.51 -7.90
C GLY A 275 -48.86 17.20 -9.04
N VAL A 276 -48.08 18.25 -8.73
CA VAL A 276 -47.41 19.10 -9.72
C VAL A 276 -46.25 18.34 -10.37
N ALA A 277 -45.44 17.65 -9.57
CA ALA A 277 -44.28 16.91 -10.06
C ALA A 277 -44.67 15.81 -11.06
N GLU A 278 -45.72 15.04 -10.76
CA GLU A 278 -46.22 13.97 -11.64
C GLU A 278 -46.69 14.52 -13.00
N SER A 279 -47.47 15.60 -12.98
CA SER A 279 -47.95 16.26 -14.20
C SER A 279 -46.80 16.77 -15.07
N LEU A 280 -45.79 17.39 -14.43
CA LEU A 280 -44.61 17.90 -15.12
C LEU A 280 -43.76 16.79 -15.74
N VAL A 281 -43.57 15.68 -15.02
CA VAL A 281 -42.85 14.50 -15.53
C VAL A 281 -43.59 13.87 -16.70
N HIS A 282 -44.92 13.74 -16.61
CA HIS A 282 -45.73 13.19 -17.71
C HIS A 282 -45.64 14.04 -18.98
N ARG A 283 -45.56 15.37 -18.84
CA ARG A 283 -45.38 16.29 -19.96
C ARG A 283 -43.96 16.27 -20.52
N GLY A 284 -42.95 15.99 -19.69
CA GLY A 284 -41.54 15.85 -20.06
C GLY A 284 -40.82 17.14 -20.48
N LYS A 285 -41.55 18.19 -20.88
CA LYS A 285 -40.99 19.49 -21.30
C LYS A 285 -41.65 20.65 -20.57
N PHE A 286 -40.86 21.65 -20.20
CA PHE A 286 -41.33 22.83 -19.47
C PHE A 286 -40.76 24.13 -20.02
N CYS A 287 -41.61 25.15 -20.20
CA CYS A 287 -41.19 26.45 -20.72
C CYS A 287 -40.86 27.42 -19.58
N VAL A 288 -39.60 27.81 -19.49
CA VAL A 288 -39.05 28.76 -18.51
C VAL A 288 -38.89 30.12 -19.17
N ASP A 289 -39.33 31.18 -18.50
CA ASP A 289 -39.11 32.56 -18.93
C ASP A 289 -37.82 33.11 -18.28
N THR A 290 -36.73 33.09 -19.05
CA THR A 290 -35.44 33.66 -18.65
C THR A 290 -35.16 35.02 -19.31
N GLY A 291 -36.19 35.65 -19.90
CA GLY A 291 -36.07 36.80 -20.81
C GLY A 291 -36.25 36.41 -22.30
N SER A 292 -36.01 35.14 -22.60
CA SER A 292 -36.49 34.43 -23.80
C SER A 292 -37.16 33.14 -23.33
N ASP A 293 -38.25 32.71 -23.94
CA ASP A 293 -38.87 31.43 -23.57
C ASP A 293 -37.94 30.27 -23.95
N VAL A 294 -37.44 29.54 -22.95
CA VAL A 294 -36.56 28.39 -23.11
C VAL A 294 -37.28 27.12 -22.65
N VAL A 295 -37.14 26.04 -23.41
CA VAL A 295 -37.69 24.73 -23.05
C VAL A 295 -36.65 23.93 -22.30
N VAL A 296 -37.00 23.48 -21.09
CA VAL A 296 -36.21 22.56 -20.27
C VAL A 296 -36.87 21.19 -20.26
N ASP A 297 -36.05 20.13 -20.21
CA ASP A 297 -36.56 18.77 -20.09
C ASP A 297 -36.77 18.44 -18.61
N VAL A 298 -37.95 17.94 -18.27
CA VAL A 298 -38.32 17.54 -16.92
C VAL A 298 -38.33 16.02 -16.83
N LEU A 299 -37.58 15.50 -15.88
CA LEU A 299 -37.42 14.09 -15.60
C LEU A 299 -37.78 13.78 -14.14
N PRO A 300 -38.28 12.58 -13.86
CA PRO A 300 -38.49 12.14 -12.49
C PRO A 300 -37.18 12.10 -11.73
N LEU A 301 -37.22 12.47 -10.45
CA LEU A 301 -36.08 12.35 -9.57
C LEU A 301 -36.03 10.95 -8.98
N TYR A 302 -35.08 10.14 -9.46
CA TYR A 302 -34.79 8.83 -8.93
C TYR A 302 -33.71 8.89 -7.86
N GLU A 303 -33.97 8.26 -6.72
CA GLU A 303 -32.97 7.87 -5.75
C GLU A 303 -32.78 6.35 -5.81
N TYR A 304 -31.53 5.91 -5.91
CA TYR A 304 -31.19 4.49 -6.03
C TYR A 304 -30.37 4.07 -4.83
N GLN A 305 -30.78 2.97 -4.19
CA GLN A 305 -30.03 2.34 -3.12
C GLN A 305 -29.86 0.85 -3.40
N LEU A 306 -28.61 0.39 -3.41
CA LEU A 306 -28.31 -1.04 -3.48
C LEU A 306 -28.34 -1.61 -2.06
N ARG A 307 -29.20 -2.59 -1.83
CA ARG A 307 -29.35 -3.25 -0.53
C ARG A 307 -29.21 -4.76 -0.69
N LYS A 308 -29.02 -5.45 0.45
CA LYS A 308 -28.91 -6.92 0.54
C LYS A 308 -27.94 -7.54 -0.46
N PHE A 309 -26.76 -6.93 -0.61
CA PHE A 309 -25.70 -7.49 -1.45
C PHE A 309 -25.20 -8.79 -0.83
N GLN A 310 -25.42 -9.90 -1.53
CA GLN A 310 -25.02 -11.24 -1.16
C GLN A 310 -24.11 -11.79 -2.24
N THR A 311 -22.95 -12.28 -1.83
CA THR A 311 -21.99 -12.97 -2.68
C THR A 311 -22.06 -14.45 -2.40
N TYR A 312 -22.26 -15.24 -3.45
CA TYR A 312 -22.30 -16.69 -3.36
C TYR A 312 -21.08 -17.25 -4.07
N SER A 313 -20.19 -17.86 -3.31
CA SER A 313 -19.12 -18.70 -3.83
C SER A 313 -19.25 -20.05 -3.16
N GLY A 314 -19.64 -21.06 -3.92
CA GLY A 314 -19.90 -22.39 -3.36
C GLY A 314 -19.76 -23.48 -4.40
N ALA A 315 -19.38 -24.66 -3.94
CA ALA A 315 -19.51 -25.89 -4.68
C ALA A 315 -20.97 -26.37 -4.57
N PRO A 316 -21.67 -26.65 -5.68
CA PRO A 316 -22.99 -27.28 -5.62
C PRO A 316 -22.81 -28.66 -5.01
N ARG A 317 -23.55 -28.92 -3.93
CA ARG A 317 -23.32 -30.12 -3.10
C ARG A 317 -24.02 -31.36 -3.64
N ARG A 318 -25.06 -31.16 -4.44
CA ARG A 318 -25.86 -32.21 -5.08
C ARG A 318 -25.37 -32.55 -6.49
N THR A 319 -24.39 -31.82 -7.02
CA THR A 319 -23.96 -31.94 -8.42
C THR A 319 -22.51 -32.41 -8.52
N VAL A 320 -22.26 -33.39 -9.38
CA VAL A 320 -20.94 -33.97 -9.65
C VAL A 320 -20.58 -33.76 -11.11
N LEU A 321 -19.32 -33.37 -11.36
CA LEU A 321 -18.75 -33.31 -12.69
C LEU A 321 -18.07 -34.64 -13.01
N LEU A 322 -18.50 -35.32 -14.04
CA LEU A 322 -17.90 -36.55 -14.54
C LEU A 322 -16.96 -36.21 -15.69
N GLY A 323 -15.71 -36.68 -15.64
CA GLY A 323 -14.72 -36.47 -16.69
C GLY A 323 -14.03 -37.77 -17.13
N GLY A 324 -13.39 -37.72 -18.29
CA GLY A 324 -12.72 -38.88 -18.89
C GLY A 324 -13.69 -39.81 -19.63
N ILE A 325 -14.85 -39.30 -20.02
CA ILE A 325 -15.87 -40.04 -20.75
C ILE A 325 -15.40 -40.22 -22.19
N GLN A 326 -15.34 -41.47 -22.64
CA GLN A 326 -14.96 -41.83 -24.01
C GLN A 326 -16.23 -41.92 -24.87
N ALA A 327 -16.18 -41.39 -26.10
CA ALA A 327 -17.26 -41.49 -27.07
C ALA A 327 -17.35 -42.92 -27.66
N LEU A 328 -17.81 -43.87 -26.84
CA LEU A 328 -17.96 -45.28 -27.22
C LEU A 328 -19.26 -45.56 -28.00
N MET A 329 -20.24 -44.66 -27.87
CA MET A 329 -21.58 -44.71 -28.46
C MET A 329 -22.08 -43.28 -28.68
N ASP A 330 -23.29 -43.14 -29.19
CA ASP A 330 -24.00 -41.88 -29.38
C ASP A 330 -24.34 -41.19 -28.04
N GLU A 331 -24.67 -39.90 -28.13
CA GLU A 331 -24.84 -39.02 -26.97
C GLU A 331 -25.95 -39.51 -26.04
N GLU A 332 -27.10 -39.89 -26.60
CA GLU A 332 -28.29 -40.32 -25.84
C GLU A 332 -28.03 -41.65 -25.13
N ASP A 333 -27.56 -42.67 -25.87
CA ASP A 333 -27.22 -43.97 -25.27
C ASP A 333 -26.14 -43.83 -24.17
N LEU A 334 -25.12 -42.99 -24.39
CA LEU A 334 -24.06 -42.82 -23.39
C LEU A 334 -24.58 -42.12 -22.13
N GLN A 335 -25.45 -41.13 -22.30
CA GLN A 335 -26.08 -40.44 -21.19
C GLN A 335 -26.95 -41.40 -20.37
N ASP A 336 -27.76 -42.24 -21.03
CA ASP A 336 -28.61 -43.24 -20.38
C ASP A 336 -27.78 -44.26 -19.60
N HIS A 337 -26.65 -44.73 -20.15
CA HIS A 337 -25.75 -45.65 -19.45
C HIS A 337 -25.13 -45.02 -18.20
N LEU A 338 -24.76 -43.73 -18.28
CA LEU A 338 -24.26 -42.99 -17.12
C LEU A 338 -25.35 -42.84 -16.06
N GLU A 339 -26.56 -42.44 -16.45
CA GLU A 339 -27.71 -42.30 -15.55
C GLU A 339 -28.02 -43.60 -14.82
N ILE A 340 -28.20 -44.70 -15.56
CA ILE A 340 -28.48 -46.03 -15.01
C ILE A 340 -27.35 -46.49 -14.08
N HIS A 341 -26.09 -46.19 -14.40
CA HIS A 341 -24.96 -46.56 -13.55
C HIS A 341 -24.99 -45.83 -12.20
N PHE A 342 -25.27 -44.52 -12.22
CA PHE A 342 -25.29 -43.67 -11.04
C PHE A 342 -26.64 -43.64 -10.32
N GLN A 343 -27.68 -44.26 -10.88
CA GLN A 343 -28.95 -44.53 -10.20
C GLN A 343 -28.89 -45.80 -9.33
N LYS A 344 -28.00 -46.75 -9.66
CA LYS A 344 -27.88 -48.02 -8.95
C LYS A 344 -27.25 -47.85 -7.55
N PRO A 345 -27.95 -48.24 -6.47
CA PRO A 345 -27.39 -48.18 -5.11
C PRO A 345 -26.12 -49.02 -4.92
N SER A 346 -25.98 -50.11 -5.69
CA SER A 346 -24.78 -50.97 -5.67
C SER A 346 -23.50 -50.24 -6.10
N ASN A 347 -23.62 -49.13 -6.81
CA ASN A 347 -22.51 -48.30 -7.27
C ASN A 347 -22.37 -47.02 -6.43
N TYR A 348 -22.95 -46.98 -5.22
CA TYR A 348 -23.04 -45.78 -4.38
C TYR A 348 -23.87 -44.66 -5.03
N GLY A 349 -24.74 -45.03 -5.98
CA GLY A 349 -25.66 -44.16 -6.68
C GLY A 349 -26.97 -43.91 -5.93
N GLY A 350 -27.83 -43.07 -6.50
CA GLY A 350 -29.14 -42.70 -5.94
C GLY A 350 -30.00 -41.99 -6.98
N GLU A 351 -31.13 -41.43 -6.56
CA GLU A 351 -32.05 -40.77 -7.49
C GLU A 351 -31.40 -39.57 -8.18
N VAL A 352 -31.44 -39.59 -9.52
CA VAL A 352 -30.86 -38.58 -10.40
C VAL A 352 -31.95 -37.60 -10.78
N GLU A 353 -31.73 -36.32 -10.50
CA GLU A 353 -32.66 -35.24 -10.88
C GLU A 353 -32.40 -34.78 -12.32
N ASN A 354 -31.12 -34.69 -12.71
CA ASN A 354 -30.73 -34.23 -14.03
C ASN A 354 -29.35 -34.75 -14.40
N ILE A 355 -29.17 -35.14 -15.67
CA ILE A 355 -27.87 -35.49 -16.24
C ILE A 355 -27.75 -34.88 -17.63
N LYS A 356 -26.57 -34.34 -17.93
CA LYS A 356 -26.23 -33.90 -19.29
C LYS A 356 -24.79 -34.23 -19.65
N TYR A 357 -24.61 -35.01 -20.70
CA TYR A 357 -23.32 -35.28 -21.31
C TYR A 357 -23.01 -34.29 -22.44
N VAL A 358 -21.72 -33.97 -22.65
CA VAL A 358 -21.24 -33.15 -23.76
C VAL A 358 -20.22 -33.96 -24.56
N PRO A 359 -20.48 -34.23 -25.85
CA PRO A 359 -19.58 -34.99 -26.71
C PRO A 359 -18.28 -34.24 -27.01
N ASP A 360 -17.24 -34.97 -27.40
CA ASP A 360 -15.95 -34.39 -27.77
C ASP A 360 -16.08 -33.41 -28.94
N GLY A 361 -15.52 -32.21 -28.77
CA GLY A 361 -15.60 -31.13 -29.76
C GLY A 361 -16.70 -30.10 -29.49
N GLU A 362 -17.64 -30.40 -28.60
CA GLU A 362 -18.71 -29.47 -28.20
C GLU A 362 -18.45 -28.80 -26.85
N ARG A 363 -19.22 -27.73 -26.60
CA ARG A 363 -19.19 -26.98 -25.34
C ARG A 363 -20.60 -26.56 -24.97
N LEU A 364 -20.96 -26.76 -23.71
CA LEU A 364 -22.26 -26.38 -23.17
C LEU A 364 -22.06 -25.53 -21.92
N THR A 365 -22.90 -24.52 -21.72
CA THR A 365 -22.92 -23.74 -20.47
C THR A 365 -24.10 -24.19 -19.62
N ALA A 366 -23.81 -24.75 -18.44
CA ALA A 366 -24.81 -25.07 -17.44
C ALA A 366 -25.09 -23.85 -16.56
N PHE A 367 -26.35 -23.58 -16.27
CA PHE A 367 -26.79 -22.51 -15.38
C PHE A 367 -27.36 -23.13 -14.09
N PHE A 368 -27.03 -22.53 -12.95
CA PHE A 368 -27.40 -23.03 -11.63
C PHE A 368 -28.35 -22.05 -10.93
N SER A 369 -29.38 -22.58 -10.31
CA SER A 369 -30.30 -21.84 -9.44
C SER A 369 -30.16 -22.30 -7.99
N GLU A 370 -30.56 -21.45 -7.04
CA GLU A 370 -30.74 -21.89 -5.65
C GLU A 370 -31.90 -22.90 -5.58
N ASP A 371 -31.77 -23.91 -4.72
CA ASP A 371 -32.88 -24.78 -4.34
C ASP A 371 -33.93 -23.93 -3.60
N SER A 372 -34.86 -23.34 -4.35
CA SER A 372 -36.07 -22.79 -3.77
C SER A 372 -36.87 -23.98 -3.25
N LYS A 373 -36.84 -24.17 -1.94
CA LYS A 373 -37.94 -24.87 -1.26
C LYS A 373 -39.18 -24.08 -1.61
N GLU A 374 -39.90 -24.49 -2.65
CA GLU A 374 -41.29 -24.12 -2.79
C GLU A 374 -41.93 -24.59 -1.49
N LYS A 375 -42.20 -23.63 -0.60
CA LYS A 375 -43.28 -23.84 0.33
C LYS A 375 -44.50 -23.89 -0.58
N GLU A 376 -44.92 -25.10 -0.92
CA GLU A 376 -46.28 -25.36 -1.36
C GLU A 376 -47.20 -24.53 -0.44
N ALA A 377 -47.88 -23.56 -1.04
CA ALA A 377 -48.79 -22.65 -0.38
C ALA A 377 -50.21 -23.19 -0.48
#